data_AF-A0A8B6BZI8-F1
#
_entry.id   AF-A0A8B6BZI8-F1
#
_cell.length_a   1.000
_cell.length_b   1.000
_cell.length_c   1.000
_cell.angle_alpha   90.00
_cell.angle_beta   90.00
_cell.angle_gamma   90.00
#
_symmetry.space_group_name_H-M   'P 1'
#
loop_
_entity.id
_entity.type
_entity.pdbx_description
1 polymer ?
#
loop_
_entity_poly.entity_id
_entity_poly.type
_entity_poly.pdbx_seq_one_letter_code
_entity_poly.pdbx_strand_id
1 'polypeptide(L)'
;MYNSWRRGAILNAEEEERLILQKDLLCLTDAEIISLFPKFIMSVRRKDCGEYKSDTIFSIITSIQKYYEINGKNISLLSDIKFNSIKNYVSNTMRQKVQKGIGLFKRQAQVIPKETETMLWENGFLGYGDPETLLHTIFWIIGINFGLRGGQEHRDLSMENFKLETADNREQVLVYRETVSKTYRGGLDHRNIEPHTARAFENRQQPDRCPVHIFNT
;
A
#
# COMPACT_ATOMS: atom_id res chain seq x y z
N MET A 1 -17.12 9.73 -0.92
CA MET A 1 -17.88 8.46 -0.97
C MET A 1 -19.25 8.61 -0.31
N TYR A 2 -19.32 8.90 0.99
CA TYR A 2 -20.60 9.07 1.72
C TYR A 2 -21.55 10.07 1.05
N ASN A 3 -21.10 11.29 0.71
CA ASN A 3 -21.95 12.28 0.02
C ASN A 3 -22.48 11.81 -1.34
N SER A 4 -21.74 10.94 -2.04
CA SER A 4 -22.20 10.37 -3.32
C SER A 4 -23.30 9.36 -3.09
N TRP A 5 -23.15 8.51 -2.07
CA TRP A 5 -24.18 7.57 -1.65
C TRP A 5 -25.44 8.29 -1.16
N ARG A 6 -25.26 9.31 -0.30
CA ARG A 6 -26.31 10.14 0.29
C ARG A 6 -27.27 10.70 -0.76
N ARG A 7 -26.75 11.22 -1.87
CA ARG A 7 -27.57 11.73 -2.99
C ARG A 7 -28.50 10.66 -3.59
N GLY A 8 -28.01 9.43 -3.74
CA GLY A 8 -28.83 8.32 -4.24
C GLY A 8 -29.81 7.79 -3.19
N ALA A 9 -29.39 7.76 -1.92
CA ALA A 9 -30.23 7.31 -0.81
C ALA A 9 -31.46 8.21 -0.60
N ILE A 10 -31.31 9.53 -0.77
CA ILE A 10 -32.41 10.51 -0.63
C ILE A 10 -33.58 10.19 -1.59
N LEU A 11 -33.29 9.73 -2.81
CA LEU A 11 -34.33 9.44 -3.80
C LEU A 11 -35.27 8.31 -3.36
N ASN A 12 -34.73 7.33 -2.65
CA ASN A 12 -35.44 6.12 -2.24
C ASN A 12 -35.81 6.10 -0.75
N ALA A 13 -35.48 7.16 0.00
CA ALA A 13 -35.74 7.26 1.43
C ALA A 13 -37.15 7.79 1.71
N GLU A 14 -37.73 7.31 2.81
CA GLU A 14 -38.96 7.87 3.41
C GLU A 14 -38.71 9.29 3.96
N GLU A 15 -39.77 10.04 4.23
CA GLU A 15 -39.69 11.46 4.58
C GLU A 15 -38.83 11.73 5.83
N GLU A 16 -38.96 10.92 6.88
CA GLU A 16 -38.15 11.02 8.09
C GLU A 16 -36.66 10.72 7.83
N GLU A 17 -36.37 9.70 7.02
CA GLU A 17 -35.00 9.33 6.65
C GLU A 17 -34.36 10.38 5.72
N ARG A 18 -35.15 11.02 4.85
CA ARG A 18 -34.69 12.14 4.01
C ARG A 18 -34.21 13.32 4.86
N LEU A 19 -34.92 13.64 5.94
CA LEU A 19 -34.51 14.71 6.87
C LEU A 19 -33.17 14.39 7.53
N ILE A 20 -32.94 13.14 7.92
CA ILE A 20 -31.65 12.68 8.46
C ILE A 20 -30.55 12.79 7.39
N LEU A 21 -30.83 12.32 6.17
CA LEU A 21 -29.88 12.33 5.05
C LEU A 21 -29.52 13.74 4.55
N GLN A 22 -30.32 14.76 4.85
CA GLN A 22 -30.00 16.15 4.52
C GLN A 22 -28.99 16.77 5.49
N LYS A 23 -28.86 16.22 6.71
CA LYS A 23 -27.91 16.72 7.71
C LYS A 23 -26.46 16.49 7.25
N ASP A 24 -25.58 17.37 7.71
CA ASP A 24 -24.15 17.09 7.63
C ASP A 24 -23.81 15.89 8.53
N LEU A 25 -22.82 15.10 8.12
CA LEU A 25 -22.36 13.93 8.86
C LEU A 25 -22.02 14.31 10.31
N LEU A 26 -21.37 15.47 10.53
CA LEU A 26 -21.02 15.96 11.87
C LEU A 26 -22.24 16.26 12.75
N CYS A 27 -23.35 16.67 12.13
CA CYS A 27 -24.59 17.07 12.80
C CYS A 27 -25.50 15.90 13.17
N LEU A 28 -25.17 14.66 12.78
CA LEU A 28 -25.96 13.49 13.12
C LEU A 28 -25.87 13.15 14.62
N THR A 29 -27.00 12.84 15.23
CA THR A 29 -27.07 12.29 16.60
C THR A 29 -26.63 10.83 16.62
N ASP A 30 -26.31 10.30 17.81
CA ASP A 30 -25.92 8.89 17.98
C ASP A 30 -27.00 7.93 17.44
N ALA A 31 -28.29 8.23 17.66
CA ALA A 31 -29.41 7.43 17.18
C ALA A 31 -29.54 7.44 15.64
N GLU A 32 -29.31 8.59 15.01
CA GLU A 32 -29.29 8.73 13.55
C GLU A 32 -28.10 7.99 12.93
N ILE A 33 -26.95 8.01 13.59
CA ILE A 33 -25.78 7.23 13.17
C ILE A 33 -26.09 5.73 13.22
N ILE A 34 -26.71 5.25 14.31
CA ILE A 34 -27.09 3.85 14.51
C ILE A 34 -28.07 3.36 13.45
N SER A 35 -29.04 4.18 13.04
CA SER A 35 -30.01 3.81 12.01
C SER A 35 -29.44 3.90 10.59
N LEU A 36 -28.62 4.91 10.29
CA LEU A 36 -28.16 5.21 8.94
C LEU A 36 -26.97 4.37 8.48
N PHE A 37 -26.00 4.14 9.37
CA PHE A 37 -24.73 3.50 8.98
C PHE A 37 -24.87 2.06 8.48
N PRO A 38 -25.73 1.19 9.07
CA PRO A 38 -25.98 -0.13 8.52
C PRO A 38 -26.46 -0.09 7.06
N LYS A 39 -27.38 0.83 6.73
CA LYS A 39 -27.88 1.02 5.36
C LYS A 39 -26.77 1.47 4.43
N PHE A 40 -25.93 2.41 4.87
CA PHE A 40 -24.76 2.86 4.12
C PHE A 40 -23.80 1.70 3.83
N ILE A 41 -23.42 0.91 4.84
CA ILE A 41 -22.50 -0.24 4.70
C ILE A 41 -23.07 -1.28 3.72
N MET A 42 -24.37 -1.56 3.78
CA MET A 42 -25.01 -2.55 2.92
C MET A 42 -25.00 -2.17 1.45
N SER A 43 -25.14 -0.89 1.16
CA SER A 43 -25.41 -0.36 -0.18
C SER A 43 -24.20 0.30 -0.84
N VAL A 44 -23.11 0.53 -0.09
CA VAL A 44 -21.89 1.08 -0.66
C VAL A 44 -21.30 0.13 -1.72
N ARG A 45 -21.05 0.65 -2.92
CA ARG A 45 -20.53 -0.08 -4.08
C ARG A 45 -19.37 0.68 -4.72
N ARG A 46 -18.55 -0.07 -5.47
CA ARG A 46 -17.49 0.48 -6.33
C ARG A 46 -18.10 1.21 -7.52
N LYS A 47 -17.26 1.95 -8.27
CA LYS A 47 -17.68 2.67 -9.49
C LYS A 47 -18.26 1.73 -10.56
N ASP A 48 -17.76 0.50 -10.62
CA ASP A 48 -18.23 -0.58 -11.51
C ASP A 48 -19.41 -1.36 -10.92
N CYS A 49 -20.14 -0.79 -9.95
CA CYS A 49 -21.24 -1.41 -9.21
C CYS A 49 -20.86 -2.69 -8.42
N GLY A 50 -19.57 -3.07 -8.40
CA GLY A 50 -19.08 -4.22 -7.68
C GLY A 50 -19.07 -4.02 -6.16
N GLU A 51 -19.12 -5.14 -5.43
CA GLU A 51 -18.95 -5.14 -3.98
C GLU A 51 -17.49 -4.84 -3.57
N TYR A 52 -17.31 -4.10 -2.48
CA TYR A 52 -15.99 -3.93 -1.84
C TYR A 52 -15.56 -5.20 -1.09
N LYS A 53 -14.24 -5.38 -0.95
CA LYS A 53 -13.62 -6.41 -0.09
C LYS A 53 -13.82 -6.08 1.39
N SER A 54 -13.68 -7.06 2.27
CA SER A 54 -13.81 -6.92 3.73
C SER A 54 -12.98 -5.76 4.29
N ASP A 55 -11.69 -5.71 3.94
CA ASP A 55 -10.73 -4.73 4.48
C ASP A 55 -11.08 -3.31 4.04
N THR A 56 -11.64 -3.16 2.85
CA THR A 56 -12.10 -1.86 2.34
C THR A 56 -13.34 -1.39 3.11
N ILE A 57 -14.28 -2.28 3.46
CA ILE A 57 -15.42 -1.91 4.31
C ILE A 57 -14.94 -1.43 5.68
N PHE A 58 -14.01 -2.17 6.30
CA PHE A 58 -13.39 -1.75 7.56
C PHE A 58 -12.73 -0.38 7.43
N SER A 59 -11.94 -0.18 6.37
CA SER A 59 -11.26 1.10 6.09
C SER A 59 -12.22 2.27 5.89
N ILE A 60 -13.38 2.04 5.26
CA ILE A 60 -14.41 3.08 5.09
C ILE A 60 -14.93 3.53 6.46
N ILE A 61 -15.23 2.59 7.36
CA ILE A 61 -15.77 2.92 8.69
C ILE A 61 -14.73 3.60 9.57
N THR A 62 -13.49 3.11 9.58
CA THR A 62 -12.42 3.76 10.34
C THR A 62 -12.09 5.15 9.78
N SER A 63 -12.19 5.36 8.47
CA SER A 63 -12.03 6.69 7.86
C SER A 63 -13.13 7.66 8.28
N ILE A 64 -14.38 7.20 8.38
CA ILE A 64 -15.48 8.03 8.87
C ILE A 64 -15.30 8.34 10.36
N GLN A 65 -14.90 7.35 11.16
CA GLN A 65 -14.57 7.57 12.57
C GLN A 65 -13.45 8.61 12.74
N LYS A 66 -12.39 8.50 11.92
CA LYS A 66 -11.29 9.47 11.93
C LYS A 66 -11.73 10.86 11.50
N TYR A 67 -12.66 10.96 10.54
CA TYR A 67 -13.26 12.23 10.16
C TYR A 67 -14.01 12.88 11.33
N TYR A 68 -14.79 12.12 12.10
CA TYR A 68 -15.40 12.65 13.32
C TYR A 68 -14.35 13.15 14.32
N GLU A 69 -13.32 12.35 14.57
CA GLU A 69 -12.25 12.67 15.51
C GLU A 69 -11.50 13.97 15.14
N ILE A 70 -11.11 14.13 13.87
CA ILE A 70 -10.41 15.34 13.38
C ILE A 70 -11.28 16.60 13.52
N ASN A 71 -12.60 16.45 13.43
CA ASN A 71 -13.56 17.55 13.59
C ASN A 71 -14.06 17.70 15.03
N GLY A 72 -13.34 17.15 16.02
CA GLY A 72 -13.64 17.34 17.45
C GLY A 72 -14.78 16.49 18.00
N LYS A 73 -15.34 15.58 17.21
CA LYS A 73 -16.40 14.65 17.65
C LYS A 73 -15.79 13.29 17.96
N ASN A 74 -15.57 13.00 19.24
CA ASN A 74 -14.98 11.73 19.65
C ASN A 74 -16.05 10.62 19.71
N ILE A 75 -16.20 9.89 18.60
CA ILE A 75 -17.08 8.72 18.49
C ILE A 75 -16.22 7.49 18.18
N SER A 76 -16.53 6.36 18.81
CA SER A 76 -15.92 5.07 18.48
C SER A 76 -16.96 4.07 17.98
N LEU A 77 -17.14 3.99 16.66
CA LEU A 77 -18.18 3.17 16.02
C LEU A 77 -17.95 1.66 16.19
N LEU A 78 -16.71 1.24 16.46
CA LEU A 78 -16.30 -0.17 16.51
C LEU A 78 -15.93 -0.67 17.91
N SER A 79 -15.76 0.23 18.88
CA SER A 79 -15.36 -0.14 20.25
C SER A 79 -16.38 0.27 21.31
N ASP A 80 -17.14 1.34 21.10
CA ASP A 80 -18.13 1.81 22.07
C ASP A 80 -19.38 0.91 22.05
N ILE A 81 -19.87 0.56 23.25
CA ILE A 81 -21.05 -0.27 23.48
C ILE A 81 -22.28 0.35 22.82
N LYS A 82 -22.37 1.70 22.78
CA LYS A 82 -23.49 2.42 22.14
C LYS A 82 -23.66 2.05 20.66
N PHE A 83 -22.57 1.74 19.96
CA PHE A 83 -22.57 1.44 18.52
C PHE A 83 -22.42 -0.07 18.24
N ASN A 84 -22.70 -0.94 19.22
CA ASN A 84 -22.52 -2.38 19.06
C ASN A 84 -23.38 -2.97 17.91
N SER A 85 -24.53 -2.37 17.63
CA SER A 85 -25.35 -2.72 16.46
C SER A 85 -24.59 -2.50 15.13
N ILE A 86 -23.94 -1.35 14.98
CA ILE A 86 -23.10 -1.03 13.82
C ILE A 86 -21.92 -2.01 13.74
N LYS A 87 -21.22 -2.23 14.85
CA LYS A 87 -20.08 -3.17 14.93
C LYS A 87 -20.47 -4.57 14.47
N ASN A 88 -21.60 -5.09 14.96
CA ASN A 88 -22.12 -6.40 14.58
C ASN A 88 -22.48 -6.42 13.09
N TYR A 89 -23.09 -5.35 12.57
CA TYR A 89 -23.42 -5.23 11.16
C TYR A 89 -22.19 -5.24 10.25
N VAL A 90 -21.16 -4.47 10.60
CA VAL A 90 -19.86 -4.45 9.89
C VAL A 90 -19.24 -5.84 9.91
N SER A 91 -19.21 -6.48 11.09
CA SER A 91 -18.63 -7.81 11.26
C SER A 91 -19.34 -8.87 10.42
N ASN A 92 -20.67 -8.85 10.39
CA ASN A 92 -21.47 -9.76 9.58
C ASN A 92 -21.27 -9.50 8.08
N THR A 93 -21.24 -8.23 7.66
CA THR A 93 -20.98 -7.86 6.27
C THR A 93 -19.59 -8.36 5.81
N MET A 94 -18.57 -8.20 6.67
CA MET A 94 -17.23 -8.70 6.38
C MET A 94 -17.19 -10.23 6.28
N ARG A 95 -17.85 -10.94 7.21
CA ARG A 95 -17.96 -12.41 7.17
C ARG A 95 -18.66 -12.89 5.89
N GLN A 96 -19.79 -12.28 5.52
CA GLN A 96 -20.51 -12.62 4.30
C GLN A 96 -19.64 -12.41 3.05
N LYS A 97 -18.86 -11.33 3.00
CA LYS A 97 -17.95 -11.06 1.88
C LYS A 97 -16.86 -12.11 1.74
N VAL A 98 -16.27 -12.53 2.85
CA VAL A 98 -15.29 -13.62 2.87
C VAL A 98 -15.93 -14.94 2.43
N GLN A 99 -17.13 -15.27 2.92
CA GLN A 99 -17.88 -16.47 2.50
C GLN A 99 -18.20 -16.47 1.00
N LYS A 100 -18.55 -15.32 0.42
CA LYS A 100 -18.74 -15.13 -1.02
C LYS A 100 -17.43 -15.19 -1.83
N GLY A 101 -16.29 -15.34 -1.17
CA GLY A 101 -14.98 -15.36 -1.79
C GLY A 101 -14.47 -14.00 -2.29
N ILE A 102 -15.11 -12.90 -1.89
CA ILE A 102 -14.77 -11.56 -2.35
C ILE A 102 -13.44 -11.13 -1.74
N GLY A 103 -12.41 -11.09 -2.57
CA GLY A 103 -11.07 -10.66 -2.17
C GLY A 103 -10.16 -11.77 -1.65
N LEU A 104 -10.54 -13.05 -1.80
CA LEU A 104 -9.68 -14.21 -1.49
C LEU A 104 -8.33 -14.12 -2.20
N PHE A 105 -8.34 -13.71 -3.46
CA PHE A 105 -7.12 -13.52 -4.23
C PHE A 105 -6.53 -12.15 -3.90
N LYS A 106 -5.40 -12.18 -3.17
CA LYS A 106 -4.50 -11.04 -3.10
C LYS A 106 -3.96 -10.80 -4.51
N ARG A 107 -3.98 -9.55 -4.99
CA ARG A 107 -3.27 -9.17 -6.20
C ARG A 107 -1.78 -9.20 -5.85
N GLN A 108 -1.18 -10.36 -5.95
CA GLN A 108 0.27 -10.50 -5.84
C GLN A 108 0.90 -9.98 -7.14
N ALA A 109 2.04 -9.31 -7.02
CA ALA A 109 2.85 -9.02 -8.19
C ALA A 109 3.18 -10.35 -8.86
N GLN A 110 2.98 -10.42 -10.17
CA GLN A 110 3.40 -11.60 -10.93
C GLN A 110 4.93 -11.65 -10.92
N VAL A 111 5.48 -12.86 -10.81
CA VAL A 111 6.92 -13.07 -10.97
C VAL A 111 7.27 -12.70 -12.40
N ILE A 112 8.35 -11.93 -12.57
CA ILE A 112 8.87 -11.59 -13.89
C ILE A 112 9.47 -12.88 -14.49
N PRO A 113 8.98 -13.37 -15.63
CA PRO A 113 9.54 -14.55 -16.28
C PRO A 113 10.99 -14.30 -16.73
N LYS A 114 11.83 -15.34 -16.68
CA LYS A 114 13.23 -15.25 -17.13
C LYS A 114 13.34 -14.91 -18.62
N GLU A 115 12.35 -15.34 -19.39
CA GLU A 115 12.24 -15.08 -20.83
C GLU A 115 11.99 -13.59 -21.07
N THR A 116 11.12 -12.97 -20.27
CA THR A 116 10.85 -11.53 -20.33
C THR A 116 12.10 -10.74 -19.96
N GLU A 117 12.79 -11.12 -18.89
CA GLU A 117 14.07 -10.50 -18.51
C GLU A 117 15.08 -10.62 -19.66
N THR A 118 15.23 -11.81 -20.24
CA THR A 118 16.17 -12.06 -21.35
C THR A 118 15.85 -11.17 -22.56
N MET A 119 14.58 -11.01 -22.92
CA MET A 119 14.15 -10.10 -23.97
C MET A 119 14.50 -8.63 -23.69
N LEU A 120 14.44 -8.18 -22.43
CA LEU A 120 14.83 -6.81 -22.08
C LEU A 120 16.31 -6.54 -22.37
N TRP A 121 17.17 -7.51 -22.04
CA TRP A 121 18.60 -7.42 -22.32
C TRP A 121 18.91 -7.53 -23.82
N GLU A 122 18.33 -8.53 -24.52
CA GLU A 122 18.63 -8.79 -25.93
C GLU A 122 18.17 -7.67 -26.87
N ASN A 123 17.06 -7.00 -26.53
CA ASN A 123 16.54 -5.88 -27.32
C ASN A 123 17.14 -4.53 -26.91
N GLY A 124 18.11 -4.49 -25.99
CA GLY A 124 18.79 -3.27 -25.58
C GLY A 124 17.95 -2.33 -24.71
N PHE A 125 16.86 -2.79 -24.09
CA PHE A 125 16.15 -2.03 -23.05
C PHE A 125 16.96 -1.97 -21.74
N LEU A 126 17.87 -2.93 -21.57
CA LEU A 126 18.86 -2.98 -20.50
C LEU A 126 20.26 -3.16 -21.12
N GLY A 127 21.25 -2.54 -20.49
CA GLY A 127 22.62 -2.42 -20.97
C GLY A 127 23.29 -1.17 -20.43
N TYR A 128 24.51 -0.92 -20.89
CA TYR A 128 25.36 0.18 -20.44
C TYR A 128 25.96 0.98 -21.63
N GLY A 129 25.36 0.84 -22.82
CA GLY A 129 25.84 1.48 -24.05
C GLY A 129 25.56 2.98 -24.16
N ASP A 130 24.53 3.47 -23.44
CA ASP A 130 24.16 4.87 -23.40
C ASP A 130 23.58 5.26 -22.02
N PRO A 131 23.54 6.57 -21.69
CA PRO A 131 23.12 7.01 -20.36
C PRO A 131 21.68 6.66 -19.98
N GLU A 132 20.75 6.64 -20.94
CA GLU A 132 19.33 6.36 -20.68
C GLU A 132 19.14 4.87 -20.39
N THR A 133 19.72 4.01 -21.22
CA THR A 133 19.71 2.56 -21.02
C THR A 133 20.44 2.17 -19.73
N LEU A 134 21.55 2.82 -19.41
CA LEU A 134 22.26 2.60 -18.14
C LEU A 134 21.36 2.93 -16.93
N LEU A 135 20.62 4.05 -16.99
CA LEU A 135 19.69 4.42 -15.93
C LEU A 135 18.59 3.36 -15.73
N HIS A 136 17.98 2.88 -16.82
CA HIS A 136 16.98 1.80 -16.75
C HIS A 136 17.57 0.52 -16.16
N THR A 137 18.82 0.22 -16.50
CA THR A 137 19.55 -0.96 -16.03
C THR A 137 19.87 -0.90 -14.56
N ILE A 138 20.35 0.25 -14.07
CA ILE A 138 20.58 0.47 -12.64
C ILE A 138 19.27 0.35 -11.87
N PHE A 139 18.19 0.96 -12.36
CA PHE A 139 16.87 0.85 -11.72
C PHE A 139 16.39 -0.61 -11.65
N TRP A 140 16.54 -1.37 -12.73
CA TRP A 140 16.23 -2.80 -12.78
C TRP A 140 17.03 -3.61 -11.76
N ILE A 141 18.35 -3.44 -11.76
CA ILE A 141 19.27 -4.15 -10.88
C ILE A 141 18.96 -3.88 -9.41
N ILE A 142 18.69 -2.61 -9.07
CA ILE A 142 18.36 -2.24 -7.70
C ILE A 142 17.04 -2.89 -7.26
N GLY A 143 16.03 -2.88 -8.13
CA GLY A 143 14.73 -3.50 -7.87
C GLY A 143 14.82 -5.02 -7.63
N ILE A 144 15.59 -5.73 -8.46
CA ILE A 144 15.73 -7.18 -8.40
C ILE A 144 16.62 -7.64 -7.24
N ASN A 145 17.72 -6.95 -6.96
CA ASN A 145 18.71 -7.41 -5.98
C ASN A 145 18.47 -6.91 -4.56
N PHE A 146 18.00 -5.67 -4.39
CA PHE A 146 17.89 -5.05 -3.06
C PHE A 146 16.44 -4.97 -2.57
N GLY A 147 15.45 -5.14 -3.44
CA GLY A 147 14.04 -5.26 -3.06
C GLY A 147 13.47 -4.02 -2.36
N LEU A 148 13.99 -2.83 -2.68
CA LEU A 148 13.59 -1.56 -2.08
C LEU A 148 12.10 -1.30 -2.34
N ARG A 149 11.35 -0.96 -1.28
CA ARG A 149 9.87 -0.86 -1.34
C ARG A 149 9.37 0.57 -1.22
N GLY A 150 10.19 1.48 -0.68
CA GLY A 150 9.79 2.87 -0.49
C GLY A 150 9.90 3.67 -1.78
N GLY A 151 8.80 4.27 -2.24
CA GLY A 151 8.88 5.20 -3.38
C GLY A 151 9.78 6.42 -3.09
N GLN A 152 9.88 6.84 -1.82
CA GLN A 152 10.81 7.89 -1.41
C GLN A 152 12.25 7.37 -1.30
N GLU A 153 12.42 6.15 -0.77
CA GLU A 153 13.72 5.46 -0.71
C GLU A 153 14.36 5.38 -2.10
N HIS A 154 13.61 4.98 -3.13
CA HIS A 154 14.09 4.98 -4.52
C HIS A 154 14.50 6.36 -5.05
N ARG A 155 13.80 7.44 -4.65
CA ARG A 155 14.09 8.80 -5.14
C ARG A 155 15.30 9.44 -4.47
N ASP A 156 15.58 9.04 -3.23
CA ASP A 156 16.66 9.58 -2.43
C ASP A 156 17.95 8.74 -2.55
N LEU A 157 17.96 7.72 -3.43
CA LEU A 157 19.13 6.90 -3.70
C LEU A 157 20.29 7.76 -4.20
N SER A 158 21.46 7.50 -3.63
CA SER A 158 22.72 8.14 -3.98
C SER A 158 23.84 7.11 -4.00
N MET A 159 25.00 7.49 -4.53
CA MET A 159 26.18 6.62 -4.52
C MET A 159 26.65 6.28 -3.10
N GLU A 160 26.37 7.12 -2.10
CA GLU A 160 26.74 6.86 -0.70
C GLU A 160 25.99 5.65 -0.10
N ASN A 161 24.86 5.27 -0.71
CA ASN A 161 24.11 4.10 -0.28
C ASN A 161 24.78 2.78 -0.68
N PHE A 162 25.76 2.82 -1.59
CA PHE A 162 26.34 1.63 -2.17
C PHE A 162 27.84 1.55 -1.90
N LYS A 163 28.30 0.35 -1.57
CA LYS A 163 29.71 0.08 -1.34
C LYS A 163 30.10 -1.27 -1.91
N LEU A 164 31.23 -1.30 -2.61
CA LEU A 164 31.85 -2.55 -3.04
C LEU A 164 32.67 -3.13 -1.88
N GLU A 165 32.43 -4.40 -1.58
CA GLU A 165 33.14 -5.15 -0.55
C GLU A 165 33.61 -6.48 -1.13
N THR A 166 34.69 -7.03 -0.57
CA THR A 166 35.16 -8.38 -0.91
C THR A 166 34.69 -9.35 0.17
N ALA A 167 33.91 -10.35 -0.21
CA ALA A 167 33.47 -11.42 0.69
C ALA A 167 34.62 -12.39 1.02
N ASP A 168 34.43 -13.23 2.05
CA ASP A 168 35.44 -14.17 2.54
C ASP A 168 35.95 -15.14 1.47
N ASN A 169 35.08 -15.48 0.50
CA ASN A 169 35.39 -16.32 -0.65
C ASN A 169 36.07 -15.58 -1.81
N ARG A 170 36.51 -14.32 -1.61
CA ARG A 170 37.08 -13.43 -2.63
C ARG A 170 36.12 -13.05 -3.77
N GLU A 171 34.82 -13.16 -3.55
CA GLU A 171 33.83 -12.61 -4.48
C GLU A 171 33.57 -11.13 -4.17
N GLN A 172 33.41 -10.32 -5.22
CA GLN A 172 32.98 -8.93 -5.06
C GLN A 172 31.48 -8.89 -4.74
N VAL A 173 31.10 -7.99 -3.85
CA VAL A 173 29.71 -7.80 -3.42
C VAL A 173 29.39 -6.31 -3.41
N LEU A 174 28.31 -5.95 -4.08
CA LEU A 174 27.70 -4.64 -3.96
C LEU A 174 26.75 -4.63 -2.77
N VAL A 175 27.08 -3.84 -1.76
CA VAL A 175 26.31 -3.71 -0.52
C VAL A 175 25.52 -2.41 -0.56
N TYR A 176 24.20 -2.53 -0.44
CA TYR A 176 23.30 -1.42 -0.19
C TYR A 176 23.15 -1.20 1.32
N ARG A 177 23.19 0.06 1.76
CA ARG A 177 22.86 0.48 3.12
C ARG A 177 21.84 1.61 3.08
N GLU A 178 20.74 1.37 3.77
CA GLU A 178 19.67 2.35 3.98
C GLU A 178 20.21 3.56 4.77
N THR A 179 19.87 4.77 4.31
CA THR A 179 20.18 6.03 4.99
C THR A 179 19.02 6.46 5.88
N VAL A 180 17.89 6.79 5.27
CA VAL A 180 16.65 7.20 5.95
C VAL A 180 15.48 6.55 5.25
N SER A 181 14.56 6.01 6.03
CA SER A 181 13.30 5.45 5.53
C SER A 181 12.14 5.70 6.46
N LYS A 182 10.98 5.13 6.12
CA LYS A 182 9.79 5.19 6.96
C LYS A 182 10.01 4.51 8.31
N THR A 183 10.79 3.44 8.34
CA THR A 183 11.04 2.61 9.53
C THR A 183 12.37 2.92 10.21
N TYR A 184 13.25 3.64 9.53
CA TYR A 184 14.53 4.09 10.08
C TYR A 184 14.74 5.57 9.82
N ARG A 185 14.42 6.42 10.81
CA ARG A 185 14.57 7.89 10.71
C ARG A 185 15.77 8.44 11.48
N GLY A 186 16.56 7.56 12.10
CA GLY A 186 17.54 7.95 13.12
C GLY A 186 16.89 8.53 14.37
N GLY A 187 17.66 9.27 15.16
CA GLY A 187 17.21 9.86 16.44
C GLY A 187 17.37 8.92 17.64
N LEU A 188 17.05 9.43 18.83
CA LEU A 188 17.26 8.73 20.11
C LEU A 188 16.51 7.38 20.16
N ASP A 189 15.31 7.32 19.58
CA ASP A 189 14.47 6.13 19.54
C ASP A 189 15.04 5.01 18.66
N HIS A 190 15.96 5.33 17.74
CA HIS A 190 16.56 4.39 16.80
C HIS A 190 18.04 4.10 17.08
N ARG A 191 18.56 4.48 18.26
CA ARG A 191 19.99 4.27 18.62
C ARG A 191 20.45 2.81 18.58
N ASN A 192 19.52 1.87 18.77
CA ASN A 192 19.77 0.43 18.80
C ASN A 192 19.20 -0.28 17.56
N ILE A 193 18.75 0.48 16.56
CA ILE A 193 18.21 -0.06 15.32
C ILE A 193 19.29 0.06 14.25
N GLU A 194 19.64 -1.06 13.63
CA GLU A 194 20.53 -1.05 12.48
C GLU A 194 19.74 -0.72 11.21
N PRO A 195 20.25 0.18 10.35
CA PRO A 195 19.65 0.42 9.05
C PRO A 195 19.61 -0.87 8.23
N HIS A 196 18.60 -1.00 7.37
CA HIS A 196 18.52 -2.13 6.47
C HIS A 196 19.75 -2.20 5.55
N THR A 197 20.29 -3.41 5.39
CA THR A 197 21.35 -3.69 4.43
C THR A 197 20.94 -4.83 3.53
N ALA A 198 21.36 -4.76 2.27
CA ALA A 198 21.13 -5.80 1.27
C ALA A 198 22.39 -5.99 0.41
N ARG A 199 22.58 -7.19 -0.15
CA ARG A 199 23.81 -7.58 -0.83
C ARG A 199 23.50 -8.17 -2.20
N ALA A 200 24.25 -7.74 -3.20
CA ALA A 200 24.22 -8.28 -4.55
C ALA A 200 25.62 -8.82 -4.90
N PHE A 201 25.73 -10.12 -5.10
CA PHE A 201 27.00 -10.79 -5.38
C PHE A 201 27.40 -10.65 -6.85
N GLU A 202 28.70 -10.68 -7.10
CA GLU A 202 29.25 -10.74 -8.46
C GLU A 202 28.70 -11.94 -9.24
N ASN A 203 28.12 -11.68 -10.40
CA ASN A 203 27.70 -12.72 -11.34
C ASN A 203 28.77 -12.92 -12.42
N ARG A 204 29.64 -13.91 -12.22
CA ARG A 204 30.70 -14.27 -13.18
C ARG A 204 30.20 -14.99 -14.42
N GLN A 205 29.01 -15.59 -14.36
CA GLN A 205 28.44 -16.32 -15.49
C GLN A 205 27.83 -15.39 -16.52
N GLN A 206 27.31 -14.23 -16.09
CA GLN A 206 26.74 -13.21 -16.94
C GLN A 206 27.29 -11.82 -16.57
N PRO A 207 28.52 -11.49 -17.01
CA PRO A 207 29.17 -10.22 -16.70
C PRO A 207 28.34 -9.00 -17.13
N ASP A 208 27.69 -9.08 -18.30
CA ASP A 208 26.85 -8.00 -18.85
C ASP A 208 25.58 -7.71 -18.04
N ARG A 209 25.23 -8.60 -17.09
CA ARG A 209 24.09 -8.46 -16.18
C ARG A 209 24.52 -8.35 -14.72
N CYS A 210 25.83 -8.26 -14.46
CA CYS A 210 26.39 -8.34 -13.13
C CYS A 210 26.20 -7.00 -12.39
N PRO A 211 25.56 -7.00 -11.20
CA PRO A 211 25.32 -5.77 -10.44
C PRO A 211 26.63 -5.06 -10.05
N VAL A 212 27.66 -5.84 -9.71
CA VAL A 212 28.99 -5.32 -9.38
C VAL A 212 29.66 -4.67 -10.60
N HIS A 213 29.56 -5.31 -11.77
CA HIS A 213 30.20 -4.81 -12.98
C HIS A 213 29.53 -3.53 -13.49
N ILE A 214 28.21 -3.53 -13.56
CA ILE A 214 27.42 -2.41 -14.07
C ILE A 214 27.52 -1.19 -13.17
N PHE A 215 27.59 -1.40 -11.85
CA PHE A 215 27.80 -0.30 -10.90
C PHE A 215 29.17 0.37 -11.06
N ASN A 216 30.14 -0.34 -11.64
CA ASN A 216 31.51 0.14 -11.85
C ASN A 216 31.80 0.53 -13.31
N THR A 217 30.78 0.62 -14.16
CA THR A 217 30.87 1.08 -15.56
C THR A 217 30.78 2.60 -15.60
#